data_AF-A0A7X5YMM9-F1
#
_entry.id   AF-A0A7X5YMM9-F1
#
_cell.length_a   1.000
_cell.length_b   1.000
_cell.length_c   1.000
_cell.angle_alpha   90.00
_cell.angle_beta   90.00
_cell.angle_gamma   90.00
#
_symmetry.space_group_name_H-M   'P 1'
#
loop_
_entity.id
_entity.type
_entity.pdbx_description
1 polymer ?
#
loop_
_entity_poly.entity_id
_entity_poly.type
_entity_poly.pdbx_seq_one_letter_code
_entity_poly.pdbx_strand_id
1 'polypeptide(L)' 'MADNQVQSLSQFTLSETPDGYLLEIEGDGGASMAVTASPEQIDAIIDALDELLSEDEAAADEVDDAD' A
#
# COMPACT_ATOMS: atom_id res chain seq x y z
N MET A 1 23.35 9.34 5.33
CA MET A 1 21.94 9.31 4.87
C MET A 1 21.57 7.85 4.89
N ALA A 2 20.57 7.44 5.66
CA ALA A 2 20.17 6.04 5.63
C ALA A 2 19.71 5.74 4.20
N ASP A 3 20.40 4.82 3.52
CA ASP A 3 19.89 4.25 2.28
C ASP A 3 18.53 3.66 2.62
N ASN A 4 17.46 4.34 2.20
CA ASN A 4 16.11 3.84 2.35
C ASN A 4 15.99 2.72 1.30
N GLN A 5 16.59 1.57 1.60
CA GLN A 5 16.55 0.39 0.75
C GLN A 5 15.08 0.02 0.62
N VAL A 6 14.51 0.29 -0.55
CA VAL A 6 13.15 -0.12 -0.88
C VAL A 6 13.14 -1.64 -0.85
N GLN A 7 12.32 -2.20 0.04
CA GLN A 7 12.18 -3.64 0.25
C GLN A 7 10.86 -4.10 -0.36
N SER A 8 10.81 -5.37 -0.77
CA SER A 8 9.55 -5.96 -1.22
C SER A 8 8.61 -6.07 -0.03
N LEU A 9 7.33 -5.75 -0.24
CA LEU A 9 6.32 -5.91 0.79
C LEU A 9 6.17 -7.40 1.15
N SER A 10 6.43 -7.74 2.41
CA SER A 10 6.29 -9.09 2.95
C SER A 10 4.96 -9.25 3.70
N GLN A 11 4.60 -8.24 4.51
CA GLN A 11 3.34 -8.25 5.26
C GLN A 11 2.70 -6.86 5.26
N PHE A 12 1.37 -6.84 5.15
CA PHE A 12 0.53 -5.67 5.33
C PHE A 12 -0.66 -6.04 6.20
N THR A 13 -0.83 -5.33 7.31
CA THR A 13 -1.94 -5.53 8.26
C THR A 13 -2.62 -4.21 8.53
N LEU A 14 -3.96 -4.22 8.51
CA LEU A 14 -4.80 -3.12 8.96
C LEU A 14 -5.72 -3.63 10.07
N SER A 15 -5.74 -2.95 11.20
CA SER A 15 -6.56 -3.30 12.37
C SER A 15 -7.29 -2.09 12.92
N GLU A 16 -8.55 -2.26 13.31
CA GLU A 16 -9.32 -1.23 14.01
C GLU A 16 -8.90 -1.14 15.48
N THR A 17 -8.83 0.09 15.99
CA THR A 17 -8.46 0.41 17.37
C THR A 17 -9.47 1.41 17.95
N PRO A 18 -9.49 1.62 19.28
CA PRO A 18 -10.39 2.61 19.89
C PRO A 18 -10.18 4.05 19.39
N ASP A 19 -8.99 4.37 18.89
CA ASP A 19 -8.57 5.72 18.49
C ASP A 19 -8.47 5.90 16.96
N GLY A 20 -8.90 4.92 16.17
CA GLY A 20 -8.77 4.89 14.71
C GLY A 20 -8.26 3.53 14.22
N TYR A 21 -7.26 3.52 13.34
CA TYR A 21 -6.72 2.31 12.73
C TYR A 21 -5.22 2.20 12.96
N LEU A 22 -4.74 0.97 13.12
CA LEU A 22 -3.33 0.60 13.14
C LEU A 22 -2.97 -0.03 11.80
N LEU A 23 -1.96 0.54 11.14
CA LEU A 23 -1.38 0.05 9.90
C LEU A 23 0.02 -0.49 10.19
N GLU A 24 0.27 -1.74 9.83
CA GLU A 24 1.58 -2.38 9.97
C GLU A 24 2.07 -2.85 8.61
N ILE A 25 3.30 -2.48 8.27
CA ILE A 25 3.96 -2.79 7.00
C ILE A 25 5.31 -3.42 7.32
N GLU A 26 5.57 -4.59 6.76
CA GLU A 26 6.85 -5.31 6.88
C GLU A 26 7.45 -5.58 5.50
N GLY A 27 8.74 -5.29 5.36
CA GLY A 27 9.56 -5.62 4.20
C GLY A 27 10.25 -6.99 4.34
N ASP A 28 10.58 -7.60 3.21
CA ASP A 28 11.26 -8.90 3.11
C ASP A 28 12.64 -8.96 3.80
N GLY A 29 13.28 -7.81 4.03
CA GLY A 29 14.52 -7.70 4.80
C GLY A 29 14.32 -7.52 6.30
N GLY A 30 13.10 -7.71 6.81
CA GLY A 30 12.75 -7.63 8.23
C GLY A 30 12.63 -6.21 8.79
N ALA A 31 12.63 -5.17 7.93
CA ALA A 31 12.27 -3.82 8.36
C ALA A 31 10.75 -3.73 8.49
N SER A 32 10.26 -3.15 9.57
CA SER A 32 8.83 -2.93 9.77
C SER A 32 8.54 -1.51 10.24
N MET A 33 7.34 -1.03 9.91
CA MET A 33 6.78 0.21 10.41
C MET A 33 5.34 -0.01 10.85
N ALA A 34 4.97 0.61 11.96
CA ALA A 34 3.61 0.64 12.47
C ALA A 34 3.18 2.08 12.68
N VAL A 35 2.03 2.47 12.12
CA VAL A 35 1.50 3.84 12.22
C VAL A 35 0.01 3.81 12.56
N THR A 36 -0.45 4.83 13.25
CA THR A 36 -1.89 5.05 13.47
C THR A 36 -2.45 6.01 12.44
N ALA A 37 -3.68 5.77 12.03
CA ALA A 37 -4.40 6.61 11.08
C ALA A 37 -5.86 6.79 11.53
N SER A 38 -6.41 7.97 11.25
CA SER A 38 -7.85 8.23 11.40
C SER A 38 -8.66 7.53 10.28
N PRO A 39 -9.98 7.35 10.45
CA PRO A 39 -10.83 6.82 9.40
C PRO A 39 -10.71 7.58 8.07
N GLU A 40 -10.72 8.93 8.11
CA GLU A 40 -10.61 9.72 6.88
C GLU A 40 -9.25 9.53 6.18
N GLN A 41 -8.19 9.26 6.94
CA GLN A 41 -6.88 8.97 6.37
C GLN A 41 -6.81 7.57 5.75
N ILE A 42 -7.50 6.58 6.32
CA ILE A 42 -7.59 5.25 5.71
C ILE A 42 -8.37 5.31 4.41
N ASP A 43 -9.49 6.04 4.37
CA ASP A 43 -10.26 6.23 3.13
C ASP A 43 -9.38 6.86 2.04
N ALA A 44 -8.64 7.93 2.37
CA ALA A 44 -7.72 8.56 1.44
C ALA A 44 -6.57 7.63 0.97
N ILE A 45 -6.11 6.70 1.83
CA ILE A 45 -5.10 5.71 1.45
C ILE A 45 -5.70 4.68 0.47
N ILE A 46 -6.92 4.19 0.75
CA ILE A 46 -7.61 3.23 -0.12
C ILE A 46 -7.87 3.85 -1.50
N ASP A 47 -8.37 5.08 -1.54
CA ASP A 47 -8.64 5.79 -2.79
C ASP A 47 -7.37 5.95 -3.64
N ALA A 48 -6.25 6.34 -3.02
CA ALA A 48 -4.97 6.49 -3.71
C ALA A 48 -4.41 5.14 -4.22
N LEU A 49 -4.62 4.05 -3.48
CA LEU A 49 -4.22 2.72 -3.92
C LEU A 49 -5.09 2.23 -5.09
N ASP A 50 -6.41 2.48 -5.06
CA ASP A 50 -7.33 2.12 -6.13
C ASP A 50 -7.02 2.86 -7.43
N GLU A 51 -6.75 4.17 -7.35
CA GLU A 51 -6.32 4.99 -8.50
C GLU A 51 -5.03 4.42 -9.14
N LEU A 52 -4.03 4.08 -8.33
CA LEU A 52 -2.76 3.52 -8.85
C LEU A 52 -2.93 2.14 -9.47
N LEU A 53 -3.76 1.27 -8.87
CA LEU A 53 -3.97 -0.09 -9.38
C LEU A 53 -4.84 -0.10 -10.64
N SER A 54 -5.81 0.80 -10.73
CA SER A 54 -6.67 0.94 -11.92
C SER A 54 -5.93 1.55 -13.12
N GLU A 55 -4.97 2.45 -12.90
CA GLU A 55 -4.07 2.94 -13.95
C GLU A 55 -3.16 1.82 -14.51
N ASP A 56 -2.68 0.91 -13.65
CA ASP A 56 -1.85 -0.23 -14.07
C ASP A 56 -2.66 -1.27 -14.86
N GLU A 57 -3.91 -1.53 -14.46
CA GLU A 57 -4.82 -2.43 -15.18
C GLU A 57 -5.18 -1.90 -16.58
N ALA A 58 -5.39 -0.58 -16.72
CA ALA A 58 -5.60 0.04 -18.03
C ALA A 58 -4.38 -0.08 -18.96
N ALA A 59 -3.16 -0.08 -18.42
CA ALA A 59 -1.94 -0.28 -19.20
C ALA A 59 -1.70 -1.75 -19.58
N ALA A 60 -2.20 -2.70 -18.78
CA ALA A 60 -2.10 -4.13 -19.04
C ALA A 60 -3.10 -4.61 -20.10
N ASP A 61 -4.23 -3.93 -20.29
CA ASP A 61 -5.26 -4.28 -21.29
C ASP A 61 -4.87 -3.81 -22.72
N GLU A 62 -3.93 -2.87 -22.87
CA GLU A 62 -3.46 -2.37 -24.19
C GLU A 62 -2.50 -3.34 -24.93
N VAL A 63 -2.12 -4.47 -24.33
CA VAL A 63 -1.15 -5.43 -24.91
C VAL A 63 -1.76 -6.73 -25.49
N ASP A 64 -3.09 -6.94 -25.41
CA ASP A 64 -3.74 -8.14 -25.99
C ASP A 64 -4.45 -7.90 -27.35
N ASP A 65 -4.44 -6.66 -27.87
CA ASP A 65 -5.04 -6.29 -29.17
C ASP A 65 -3.99 -6.05 -30.28
N ALA A 66 -2.94 -6.87 -30.33
CA ALA A 66 -1.97 -6.88 -31.43
C ALA A 66 -1.84 -8.29 -32.05
N ASP A 67 -2.64 -8.51 -33.09
CA ASP A 67 -2.64 -9.57 -34.13
C ASP A 67 -1.30 -10.34 -34.34
#